data_AF-A0A6N7M9J7-F1
#
_entry.id   AF-A0A6N7M9J7-F1
#
_cell.length_a   1.000
_cell.length_b   1.000
_cell.length_c   1.000
_cell.angle_alpha   90.00
_cell.angle_beta   90.00
_cell.angle_gamma   90.00
#
_symmetry.space_group_name_H-M   'P 1'
#
loop_
_entity.id
_entity.type
_entity.pdbx_description
1 polymer ?
#
loop_
_entity_poly.entity_id
_entity_poly.type
_entity_poly.pdbx_seq_one_letter_code
_entity_poly.pdbx_strand_id
1 'polypeptide(L)'
;MGRFRDAILDSDEFVITFELVPGRGFTGRGIENIHKSAEEIKNFDAIHAISLTENAGGNPALLADVLGQEIVAAGVDIIVHFSCKDMNRNFIESRAFALQRQGVSSLLVITGDYPISGFLGLPKPAFDLDSVTTLHFLKKINEGLEIQVGRKTQVLEPTSFLLGAVASPFKWTEASSVMQYFTSWKRKSGLVRTI
;
A
#
# COMPACT_ATOMS: atom_id res chain seq x y z
N MET A 1 -16.20 0.34 -13.90
CA MET A 1 -15.80 0.69 -12.52
C MET A 1 -15.79 -0.60 -11.72
N GLY A 2 -14.89 -0.75 -10.74
CA GLY A 2 -14.80 -1.98 -9.95
C GLY A 2 -15.89 -2.05 -8.89
N ARG A 3 -16.44 -3.25 -8.65
CA ARG A 3 -17.51 -3.53 -7.68
C ARG A 3 -17.16 -3.01 -6.29
N PHE A 4 -15.92 -3.18 -5.84
CA PHE A 4 -15.47 -2.72 -4.53
C PHE A 4 -15.58 -1.20 -4.36
N ARG A 5 -15.21 -0.43 -5.39
CA ARG A 5 -15.22 1.04 -5.31
C ARG A 5 -16.64 1.57 -5.18
N ASP A 6 -17.59 0.97 -5.89
CA ASP A 6 -18.98 1.41 -5.83
C ASP A 6 -19.57 1.02 -4.46
N ALA A 7 -19.34 -0.21 -4.00
CA ALA A 7 -19.82 -0.71 -2.71
C ALA A 7 -19.29 0.07 -1.50
N ILE A 8 -18.00 0.44 -1.48
CA ILE A 8 -17.41 1.17 -0.33
C ILE A 8 -17.86 2.64 -0.25
N LEU A 9 -18.43 3.17 -1.33
CA LEU A 9 -19.00 4.52 -1.37
C LEU A 9 -20.51 4.51 -1.11
N ASP A 10 -21.14 3.33 -1.12
CA ASP A 10 -22.54 3.14 -0.79
C ASP A 10 -22.69 2.90 0.73
N SER A 11 -23.53 3.70 1.40
CA SER A 11 -23.79 3.55 2.84
C SER A 11 -24.69 2.36 3.17
N ASP A 12 -25.40 1.81 2.19
CA ASP A 12 -26.35 0.72 2.36
C ASP A 12 -25.72 -0.66 2.11
N GLU A 13 -24.49 -0.69 1.58
CA GLU A 13 -23.76 -1.93 1.27
C GLU A 13 -22.73 -2.26 2.37
N PHE A 14 -22.71 -3.53 2.81
CA PHE A 14 -21.72 -4.01 3.76
C PHE A 14 -20.53 -4.64 3.02
N VAL A 15 -19.40 -3.92 3.00
CA VAL A 15 -18.19 -4.35 2.29
C VAL A 15 -17.39 -5.37 3.10
N ILE A 16 -17.11 -6.51 2.45
CA ILE A 16 -16.24 -7.57 2.96
C ILE A 16 -15.02 -7.68 2.05
N THR A 17 -13.82 -7.64 2.63
CA THR A 17 -12.56 -7.86 1.93
C THR A 17 -11.80 -9.04 2.54
N PHE A 18 -10.91 -9.65 1.75
CA PHE A 18 -10.09 -10.77 2.20
C PHE A 18 -8.61 -10.44 2.08
N GLU A 19 -7.90 -10.38 3.21
CA GLU A 19 -6.49 -10.05 3.25
C GLU A 19 -5.60 -11.26 3.01
N LEU A 20 -4.62 -11.09 2.12
CA LEU A 20 -3.63 -12.08 1.75
C LEU A 20 -2.20 -11.56 1.95
N VAL A 21 -1.31 -12.46 2.36
CA VAL A 21 0.09 -12.16 2.62
C VAL A 21 0.98 -12.90 1.61
N PRO A 22 1.67 -12.17 0.72
CA PRO A 22 2.61 -12.78 -0.22
C PRO A 22 3.74 -13.52 0.50
N GLY A 23 4.12 -14.68 -0.06
CA GLY A 23 5.29 -15.42 0.38
C GLY A 23 6.61 -14.79 -0.09
N ARG A 24 7.72 -15.25 0.50
CA ARG A 24 9.07 -14.93 0.01
C ARG A 24 9.42 -15.83 -1.19
N GLY A 25 9.94 -15.22 -2.25
CA GLY A 25 10.29 -15.90 -3.50
C GLY A 25 9.28 -15.62 -4.62
N PHE A 26 9.65 -15.94 -5.85
CA PHE A 26 8.80 -15.69 -7.03
C PHE A 26 7.81 -16.84 -7.33
N THR A 27 7.87 -17.94 -6.57
CA THR A 27 7.02 -19.14 -6.75
C THR A 27 6.83 -19.88 -5.42
N GLY A 28 5.96 -20.89 -5.42
CA GLY A 28 5.67 -21.78 -4.30
C GLY A 28 4.29 -21.57 -3.69
N ARG A 29 3.98 -22.43 -2.71
CA ARG A 29 2.63 -22.56 -2.13
C ARG A 29 1.98 -21.24 -1.70
N GLY A 30 2.75 -20.30 -1.16
CA GLY A 30 2.21 -19.00 -0.73
C GLY A 30 1.66 -18.18 -1.90
N ILE A 31 2.34 -18.21 -3.05
CA ILE A 31 1.92 -17.52 -4.26
C ILE A 31 0.79 -18.29 -4.96
N GLU A 32 0.92 -19.62 -5.07
CA GLU A 32 -0.13 -20.49 -5.63
C GLU A 32 -1.46 -20.36 -4.88
N ASN A 33 -1.42 -20.26 -3.56
CA ASN A 33 -2.62 -20.05 -2.73
C ASN A 33 -3.29 -18.70 -3.00
N ILE A 34 -2.53 -17.65 -3.32
CA ILE A 34 -3.10 -16.33 -3.66
C ILE A 34 -3.87 -16.43 -4.97
N HIS A 35 -3.29 -17.06 -6.00
CA HIS A 35 -3.99 -17.28 -7.27
C HIS A 35 -5.25 -18.12 -7.10
N LYS A 36 -5.14 -19.23 -6.36
CA LYS A 36 -6.30 -20.07 -6.07
C LYS A 36 -7.40 -19.31 -5.33
N SER A 37 -7.03 -18.50 -4.34
CA SER A 37 -7.98 -17.65 -3.60
C SER A 37 -8.65 -16.63 -4.52
N ALA A 38 -7.92 -16.04 -5.46
CA ALA A 38 -8.50 -15.12 -6.44
C ALA A 38 -9.54 -15.79 -7.35
N GLU A 39 -9.27 -16.99 -7.85
CA GLU A 39 -10.24 -17.77 -8.65
C GLU A 39 -11.47 -18.18 -7.84
N GLU A 40 -11.31 -18.54 -6.57
CA GLU A 40 -12.43 -18.86 -5.67
C GLU A 40 -13.28 -17.62 -5.38
N ILE A 41 -12.65 -16.49 -5.06
CA ILE A 41 -13.32 -15.22 -4.74
C ILE A 41 -14.07 -14.65 -5.92
N LYS A 42 -13.56 -14.82 -7.14
CA LYS A 42 -14.25 -14.41 -8.37
C LYS A 42 -15.68 -14.97 -8.48
N ASN A 43 -15.92 -16.16 -7.92
CA ASN A 43 -17.21 -16.84 -7.95
C ASN A 43 -17.98 -16.70 -6.62
N PHE A 44 -17.49 -15.88 -5.68
CA PHE A 44 -18.05 -15.74 -4.36
C PHE A 44 -18.54 -14.31 -4.11
N ASP A 45 -19.83 -14.10 -4.31
CA ASP A 45 -20.45 -12.77 -4.27
C ASP A 45 -20.39 -12.06 -2.92
N ALA A 46 -19.99 -12.69 -1.82
CA ALA A 46 -19.89 -11.97 -0.56
C ALA A 46 -18.59 -11.14 -0.43
N ILE A 47 -17.52 -11.47 -1.18
CA ILE A 47 -16.23 -10.78 -1.07
C ILE A 47 -16.10 -9.75 -2.20
N HIS A 48 -15.84 -8.50 -1.81
CA HIS A 48 -15.81 -7.36 -2.72
C HIS A 48 -14.42 -7.12 -3.29
N ALA A 49 -13.37 -7.38 -2.51
CA ALA A 49 -11.99 -7.23 -2.94
C ALA A 49 -11.03 -8.12 -2.14
N ILE A 50 -9.89 -8.40 -2.75
CA ILE A 50 -8.71 -8.93 -2.06
C ILE A 50 -7.84 -7.76 -1.61
N SER A 51 -7.32 -7.78 -0.38
CA SER A 51 -6.23 -6.88 0.00
C SER A 51 -4.91 -7.65 0.03
N LEU A 52 -3.86 -7.07 -0.57
CA LEU A 52 -2.52 -7.66 -0.60
C LEU A 52 -1.56 -6.85 0.25
N THR A 53 -1.02 -7.49 1.28
CA THR A 53 0.02 -6.88 2.10
C THR A 53 1.33 -6.73 1.34
N GLU A 54 2.10 -5.72 1.71
CA GLU A 54 3.44 -5.49 1.16
C GLU A 54 4.49 -5.66 2.25
N ASN A 55 5.38 -6.65 2.07
CA ASN A 55 6.54 -6.90 2.93
C ASN A 55 6.17 -6.89 4.43
N ALA A 56 5.14 -7.66 4.81
CA ALA A 56 4.55 -7.67 6.14
C ALA A 56 5.59 -7.92 7.25
N GLY A 57 5.50 -7.14 8.34
CA GLY A 57 6.45 -7.19 9.46
C GLY A 57 7.89 -6.84 9.09
N GLY A 58 8.10 -6.16 7.95
CA GLY A 58 9.43 -5.80 7.45
C GLY A 58 10.16 -6.94 6.74
N ASN A 59 9.51 -8.07 6.48
CA ASN A 59 10.12 -9.21 5.80
C ASN A 59 9.97 -9.09 4.28
N PRO A 60 11.00 -9.43 3.49
CA PRO A 60 10.91 -9.39 2.04
C PRO A 60 9.96 -10.49 1.53
N ALA A 61 9.00 -10.09 0.71
CA ALA A 61 8.05 -10.94 0.01
C ALA A 61 8.01 -10.57 -1.48
N LEU A 62 7.30 -11.36 -2.30
CA LEU A 62 6.97 -10.92 -3.66
C LEU A 62 6.16 -9.61 -3.60
N LEU A 63 6.48 -8.67 -4.50
CA LEU A 63 5.80 -7.38 -4.51
C LEU A 63 4.32 -7.55 -4.83
N ALA A 64 3.48 -6.90 -4.01
CA ALA A 64 2.04 -6.86 -4.22
C ALA A 64 1.66 -6.24 -5.58
N ASP A 65 2.54 -5.43 -6.17
CA ASP A 65 2.35 -4.80 -7.48
C ASP A 65 2.20 -5.84 -8.60
N VAL A 66 3.04 -6.88 -8.58
CA VAL A 66 3.03 -7.94 -9.60
C VAL A 66 1.79 -8.83 -9.41
N LEU A 67 1.56 -9.28 -8.17
CA LEU A 67 0.38 -10.10 -7.84
C LEU A 67 -0.93 -9.33 -8.07
N GLY A 68 -0.93 -8.03 -7.81
CA GLY A 68 -2.08 -7.15 -8.03
C GLY A 68 -2.46 -7.09 -9.50
N GLN A 69 -1.48 -6.98 -10.41
CA GLN A 69 -1.74 -7.05 -11.86
C GLN A 69 -2.39 -8.39 -12.26
N GLU A 70 -1.91 -9.50 -11.70
CA GLU A 70 -2.43 -10.85 -12.00
C GLU A 70 -3.86 -11.02 -11.50
N ILE A 71 -4.17 -10.52 -10.29
CA ILE A 71 -5.52 -10.54 -9.70
C ILE A 71 -6.47 -9.63 -10.50
N VAL A 72 -6.02 -8.45 -10.91
CA VAL A 72 -6.79 -7.55 -11.80
C VAL A 72 -7.10 -8.25 -13.12
N ALA A 73 -6.13 -8.96 -13.70
CA ALA A 73 -6.32 -9.71 -14.93
C ALA A 73 -7.31 -10.88 -14.76
N ALA A 74 -7.41 -11.47 -13.57
CA ALA A 74 -8.42 -12.47 -13.24
C ALA A 74 -9.84 -11.88 -13.09
N GLY A 75 -9.97 -10.55 -13.01
CA GLY A 75 -11.25 -9.83 -12.89
C GLY A 75 -11.71 -9.66 -11.45
N VAL A 76 -10.80 -9.70 -10.48
CA VAL A 76 -11.08 -9.49 -9.06
C VAL A 76 -10.57 -8.11 -8.64
N ASP A 77 -11.38 -7.37 -7.89
CA ASP A 77 -10.95 -6.09 -7.34
C ASP A 77 -9.85 -6.27 -6.28
N ILE A 78 -8.86 -5.39 -6.32
CA ILE A 78 -7.67 -5.47 -5.45
C ILE A 78 -7.43 -4.16 -4.71
N ILE A 79 -7.04 -4.30 -3.45
CA ILE A 79 -6.49 -3.24 -2.59
C ILE A 79 -5.02 -3.56 -2.34
N VAL A 80 -4.12 -2.77 -2.94
CA VAL A 80 -2.68 -2.94 -2.70
C VAL A 80 -2.31 -2.16 -1.44
N HIS A 81 -1.68 -2.84 -0.47
CA HIS A 81 -1.07 -2.13 0.66
C HIS A 81 0.16 -1.40 0.14
N PHE A 82 0.10 -0.07 0.16
CA PHE A 82 1.16 0.80 -0.32
C PHE A 82 2.01 1.24 0.87
N SER A 83 3.08 0.49 1.13
CA SER A 83 4.01 0.77 2.21
C SER A 83 5.01 1.86 1.81
N CYS A 84 5.13 2.90 2.62
CA CYS A 84 6.08 3.99 2.38
C CYS A 84 7.53 3.62 2.76
N LYS A 85 7.72 2.51 3.48
CA LYS A 85 9.05 2.02 3.84
C LYS A 85 9.82 1.62 2.60
N ASP A 86 11.14 1.73 2.67
CA ASP A 86 12.06 1.37 1.59
C ASP A 86 11.93 2.25 0.33
N MET A 87 11.21 3.38 0.39
CA MET A 87 10.91 4.25 -0.76
C MET A 87 11.28 5.73 -0.51
N ASN A 88 11.65 6.41 -1.59
CA ASN A 88 11.70 7.87 -1.67
C ASN A 88 10.54 8.40 -2.54
N ARG A 89 10.32 9.72 -2.55
CA ARG A 89 9.22 10.32 -3.34
C ARG A 89 9.25 9.97 -4.83
N ASN A 90 10.43 9.84 -5.43
CA ASN A 90 10.55 9.49 -6.85
C ASN A 90 10.05 8.06 -7.09
N PHE A 91 10.42 7.13 -6.20
CA PHE A 91 9.96 5.75 -6.29
C PHE A 91 8.46 5.64 -6.02
N ILE A 92 7.93 6.41 -5.06
CA ILE A 92 6.48 6.49 -4.78
C ILE A 92 5.72 6.93 -6.04
N GLU A 93 6.16 8.00 -6.70
CA GLU A 93 5.56 8.52 -7.93
C GLU A 93 5.61 7.48 -9.05
N SER A 94 6.79 6.89 -9.31
CA SER A 94 6.94 5.89 -10.37
C SER A 94 6.10 4.64 -10.11
N ARG A 95 6.02 4.21 -8.85
CA ARG A 95 5.22 3.04 -8.45
C ARG A 95 3.72 3.31 -8.58
N ALA A 96 3.27 4.50 -8.21
CA ALA A 96 1.88 4.91 -8.41
C ALA A 96 1.49 4.84 -9.90
N PHE A 97 2.31 5.40 -10.80
CA PHE A 97 2.03 5.30 -12.23
C PHE A 97 2.05 3.87 -12.76
N ALA A 98 2.98 3.03 -12.28
CA ALA A 98 3.03 1.62 -12.65
C ALA A 98 1.75 0.86 -12.21
N LEU A 99 1.30 1.06 -10.97
CA LEU A 99 0.08 0.44 -10.44
C LEU A 99 -1.17 0.87 -11.21
N GLN A 100 -1.32 2.16 -11.49
CA GLN A 100 -2.43 2.65 -12.33
C GLN A 100 -2.39 2.01 -13.72
N ARG A 101 -1.19 1.89 -14.32
CA ARG A 101 -1.01 1.27 -15.64
C ARG A 101 -1.36 -0.21 -15.64
N GLN A 102 -1.14 -0.91 -14.52
CA GLN A 102 -1.52 -2.30 -14.29
C GLN A 102 -3.03 -2.49 -14.02
N GLY A 103 -3.80 -1.41 -13.89
CA GLY A 103 -5.24 -1.45 -13.62
C GLY A 103 -5.58 -1.54 -12.12
N VAL A 104 -4.60 -1.42 -11.23
CA VAL A 104 -4.85 -1.29 -9.79
C VAL A 104 -5.51 0.06 -9.53
N SER A 105 -6.62 0.04 -8.81
CA SER A 105 -7.44 1.23 -8.57
C SER A 105 -7.65 1.56 -7.10
N SER A 106 -7.21 0.71 -6.16
CA SER A 106 -7.38 0.93 -4.72
C SER A 106 -6.07 0.71 -3.97
N LEU A 107 -5.69 1.67 -3.14
CA LEU A 107 -4.46 1.64 -2.36
C LEU A 107 -4.76 1.84 -0.87
N LEU A 108 -4.21 0.99 -0.02
CA LEU A 108 -4.18 1.20 1.43
C LEU A 108 -2.80 1.71 1.84
N VAL A 109 -2.70 3.01 2.12
CA VAL A 109 -1.41 3.66 2.37
C VAL A 109 -0.99 3.51 3.83
N ILE A 110 0.21 2.98 4.04
CA ILE A 110 0.78 2.74 5.38
C ILE A 110 2.23 3.23 5.44
N THR A 111 2.66 3.72 6.60
CA THR A 111 4.06 4.16 6.78
C THR A 111 5.02 2.96 6.69
N GLY A 112 4.57 1.79 7.13
CA GLY A 112 5.38 0.57 7.19
C GLY A 112 6.25 0.49 8.44
N ASP A 113 6.80 -0.71 8.67
CA ASP A 113 7.66 -1.00 9.79
C ASP A 113 9.13 -0.72 9.48
N TYR A 114 9.89 -0.39 10.53
CA TYR A 114 11.34 -0.24 10.41
C TYR A 114 11.96 -1.62 10.15
N PRO A 115 12.96 -1.74 9.25
CA PRO A 115 13.60 -3.03 9.00
C PRO A 115 14.30 -3.54 10.26
N ILE A 116 13.92 -4.73 10.70
CA ILE A 116 14.48 -5.40 11.89
C ILE A 116 15.35 -6.61 11.54
N SER A 117 15.38 -7.04 10.28
CA SER A 117 16.23 -8.13 9.81
C SER A 117 16.53 -7.98 8.31
N GLY A 118 17.52 -8.73 7.80
CA GLY A 118 17.89 -8.71 6.38
C GLY A 118 19.01 -9.68 6.04
N PHE A 119 19.31 -9.82 4.75
CA PHE A 119 20.40 -10.67 4.27
C PHE A 119 21.75 -10.04 4.61
N LEU A 120 22.58 -10.77 5.36
CA LEU A 120 23.89 -10.32 5.84
C LEU A 120 23.87 -9.04 6.70
N GLY A 121 22.72 -8.68 7.26
CA GLY A 121 22.58 -7.53 8.15
C GLY A 121 21.29 -6.74 7.92
N LEU A 122 21.16 -5.64 8.67
CA LEU A 122 20.02 -4.72 8.54
C LEU A 122 20.16 -3.87 7.28
N PRO A 123 19.13 -3.80 6.42
CA PRO A 123 19.15 -2.88 5.29
C PRO A 123 19.09 -1.43 5.77
N LYS A 124 19.61 -0.52 4.94
CA LYS A 124 19.47 0.92 5.21
C LYS A 124 17.99 1.29 5.17
N PRO A 125 17.44 1.92 6.22
CA PRO A 125 16.06 2.38 6.20
C PRO A 125 15.88 3.51 5.17
N ALA A 126 14.82 3.44 4.36
CA ALA A 126 14.36 4.58 3.55
C ALA A 126 12.92 4.94 3.95
N PHE A 127 12.74 6.18 4.42
CA PHE A 127 11.48 6.74 4.89
C PHE A 127 11.43 8.23 4.53
N ASP A 128 11.35 8.55 3.23
CA ASP A 128 11.27 9.96 2.79
C ASP A 128 9.92 10.59 3.20
N LEU A 129 8.82 9.85 3.00
CA LEU A 129 7.46 10.27 3.33
C LEU A 129 6.79 9.25 4.27
N ASP A 130 5.89 9.72 5.13
CA ASP A 130 4.99 8.88 5.92
C ASP A 130 3.62 8.71 5.23
N SER A 131 2.77 7.83 5.76
CA SER A 131 1.45 7.56 5.17
C SER A 131 0.60 8.81 4.93
N VAL A 132 0.61 9.78 5.85
CA VAL A 132 -0.20 11.01 5.72
C VAL A 132 0.33 11.86 4.56
N THR A 133 1.65 12.04 4.50
CA THR A 133 2.27 12.85 3.44
C THR A 133 2.18 12.15 2.08
N THR A 134 2.32 10.83 2.05
CA THR A 134 2.13 10.00 0.85
C THR A 134 0.68 10.04 0.37
N LEU A 135 -0.32 10.00 1.25
CA LEU A 135 -1.73 10.17 0.89
C LEU A 135 -1.97 11.53 0.22
N HIS A 136 -1.40 12.60 0.77
CA HIS A 136 -1.47 13.91 0.13
C HIS A 136 -0.80 13.91 -1.25
N PHE A 137 0.36 13.27 -1.38
CA PHE A 137 1.06 13.19 -2.65
C PHE A 137 0.28 12.39 -3.71
N LEU A 138 -0.23 11.20 -3.36
CA LEU A 138 -1.07 10.39 -4.24
C LEU A 138 -2.37 11.11 -4.62
N LYS A 139 -2.95 11.89 -3.71
CA LYS A 139 -4.08 12.77 -4.05
C LYS A 139 -3.72 13.80 -5.12
N LYS A 140 -2.54 14.40 -5.05
CA LYS A 140 -2.04 15.32 -6.09
C LYS A 140 -1.81 14.62 -7.43
N ILE A 141 -1.37 13.36 -7.41
CA ILE A 141 -1.26 12.53 -8.63
C ILE A 141 -2.65 12.24 -9.22
N ASN A 142 -3.65 11.93 -8.38
CA ASN A 142 -5.05 11.78 -8.82
C ASN A 142 -5.65 13.07 -9.41
N GLU A 143 -5.18 14.25 -8.97
CA GLU A 143 -5.62 15.55 -9.49
C GLU A 143 -4.89 15.94 -10.80
N GLY A 144 -3.88 15.16 -11.22
CA GLY A 144 -2.96 15.52 -12.30
C GLY A 144 -1.78 16.32 -11.74
N LEU A 145 -0.64 15.66 -11.57
CA LEU A 145 0.53 16.27 -10.94
C LEU A 145 1.13 17.37 -11.84
N GLU A 146 1.33 18.56 -11.30
CA GLU A 146 2.05 19.64 -12.00
C GLU A 146 3.56 19.48 -11.83
N ILE A 147 4.28 19.36 -12.95
CA ILE A 147 5.74 19.24 -12.97
C ILE A 147 6.37 20.37 -13.78
N GLN A 148 7.60 20.74 -13.41
CA GLN A 148 8.40 21.70 -14.18
C GLN A 148 9.31 20.96 -15.16
N VAL A 149 9.14 21.21 -16.44
CA VAL A 149 9.99 20.69 -17.52
C VAL A 149 10.73 21.87 -18.16
N GLY A 150 11.93 22.15 -17.65
CA GLY A 150 12.71 23.32 -18.02
C GLY A 150 12.04 24.62 -17.53
N ARG A 151 11.52 25.43 -18.47
CA ARG A 151 10.79 26.68 -18.16
C ARG A 151 9.27 26.55 -18.27
N LYS A 152 8.76 25.35 -18.58
CA LYS A 152 7.33 25.10 -18.80
C LYS A 152 6.77 24.28 -17.64
N THR A 153 5.57 24.64 -17.21
CA THR A 153 4.74 23.77 -16.36
C THR A 153 3.99 22.78 -17.24
N GLN A 154 4.03 21.51 -16.87
CA GLN A 154 3.24 20.44 -17.49
C GLN A 154 2.35 19.80 -16.43
N VAL A 155 1.08 19.57 -16.75
CA VAL A 155 0.17 18.79 -15.92
C VAL A 155 0.15 17.37 -16.47
N LEU A 156 0.43 16.38 -15.62
CA LEU A 156 0.38 14.96 -15.97
C LEU A 156 -1.05 14.44 -16.01
N GLU A 157 -1.25 13.32 -16.70
CA GLU A 157 -2.56 12.65 -16.74
C GLU A 157 -2.96 12.19 -15.32
N PRO A 158 -4.18 12.50 -14.86
CA PRO A 158 -4.62 12.15 -13.52
C PRO A 158 -4.80 10.63 -13.36
N THR A 159 -4.43 10.12 -12.19
CA THR A 159 -4.77 8.75 -11.77
C THR A 159 -6.16 8.69 -11.12
N SER A 160 -6.69 7.49 -10.88
CA SER A 160 -8.04 7.30 -10.35
C SER A 160 -8.10 6.44 -9.09
N PHE A 161 -7.04 6.48 -8.27
CA PHE A 161 -6.96 5.66 -7.06
C PHE A 161 -8.04 5.99 -6.03
N LEU A 162 -8.66 4.96 -5.47
CA LEU A 162 -9.33 5.01 -4.18
C LEU A 162 -8.27 4.88 -3.09
N LEU A 163 -8.12 5.93 -2.28
CA LEU A 163 -7.06 6.02 -1.27
C LEU A 163 -7.62 5.71 0.12
N GLY A 164 -7.07 4.69 0.76
CA GLY A 164 -7.35 4.29 2.14
C GLY A 164 -6.20 4.59 3.08
N ALA A 165 -6.51 4.76 4.36
CA ALA A 165 -5.55 4.93 5.45
C ALA A 165 -5.86 3.95 6.58
N VAL A 166 -4.85 3.61 7.39
CA VAL A 166 -5.05 2.76 8.57
C VAL A 166 -5.31 3.62 9.81
N ALA A 167 -6.38 3.31 10.52
CA ALA A 167 -6.70 3.89 11.83
C ALA A 167 -6.62 2.82 12.92
N SER A 168 -6.15 3.20 14.11
CA SER A 168 -6.16 2.31 15.27
C SER A 168 -7.29 2.72 16.22
N PRO A 169 -8.27 1.85 16.49
CA PRO A 169 -9.37 2.16 17.41
C PRO A 169 -8.93 2.14 18.89
N PHE A 170 -7.63 1.96 19.18
CA PHE A 170 -7.09 1.91 20.53
C PHE A 170 -6.25 3.14 20.89
N LYS A 171 -6.16 4.13 19.99
CA LYS A 171 -5.24 5.28 20.11
C LYS A 171 -5.94 6.64 20.09
N TRP A 172 -7.00 6.78 20.89
CA TRP A 172 -7.84 7.98 20.93
C TRP A 172 -7.46 8.96 22.05
N THR A 173 -6.74 8.49 23.08
CA THR A 173 -6.30 9.35 24.19
C THR A 173 -4.81 9.68 24.04
N GLU A 174 -4.39 10.84 24.57
CA GLU A 174 -2.98 11.21 24.62
C GLU A 174 -2.15 10.09 25.28
N ALA A 175 -2.61 9.55 26.40
CA ALA A 175 -1.93 8.46 27.11
C ALA A 175 -1.73 7.20 26.24
N SER A 176 -2.72 6.84 25.40
CA SER A 176 -2.62 5.71 24.48
C SER A 176 -1.69 5.96 23.28
N SER A 177 -1.47 7.23 22.92
CA SER A 177 -0.72 7.64 21.73
C SER A 177 0.70 8.12 22.04
N VAL A 178 0.98 8.56 23.27
CA VAL A 178 2.23 9.20 23.67
C VAL A 178 3.44 8.30 23.41
N MET A 179 3.34 7.00 23.69
CA MET A 179 4.43 6.06 23.44
C MET A 179 4.74 5.93 21.94
N GLN A 180 3.73 6.01 21.07
CA GLN A 180 3.95 5.99 19.63
C GLN A 180 4.60 7.29 19.14
N TYR A 181 4.22 8.44 19.68
CA TYR A 181 4.90 9.71 19.39
C TYR A 181 6.36 9.67 19.83
N PHE A 182 6.65 9.12 21.01
CA PHE A 182 8.02 8.92 21.47
C PHE A 182 8.81 7.98 20.55
N THR A 183 8.23 6.85 20.11
CA THR A 183 8.87 5.94 19.15
C THR A 183 9.14 6.66 17.81
N SER A 184 8.17 7.39 17.28
CA SER A 184 8.32 8.17 16.04
C SER A 184 9.37 9.28 16.17
N TRP A 185 9.42 9.97 17.31
CA TRP A 185 10.45 10.97 17.61
C TRP A 185 11.84 10.34 17.64
N LYS A 186 12.02 9.23 18.40
CA LYS A 186 13.30 8.51 18.44
C LYS A 186 13.76 8.07 17.05
N ARG A 187 12.83 7.62 16.20
CA ARG A 187 13.12 7.25 14.79
C ARG A 187 13.60 8.45 13.98
N LYS A 188 12.90 9.59 14.05
CA LYS A 188 13.30 10.84 13.35
C LYS A 188 14.63 11.41 13.87
N SER A 189 14.90 11.29 15.17
CA SER A 189 16.12 11.79 15.80
C SER A 189 17.33 10.87 15.64
N GLY A 190 17.20 9.71 14.99
CA GLY A 190 18.27 8.72 14.88
C GLY A 190 18.67 8.07 16.21
N LEU A 191 17.84 8.20 17.25
CA LEU A 191 18.08 7.66 18.60
C LEU A 191 17.69 6.19 18.74
N VAL A 192 17.09 5.58 17.72
CA VAL A 192 16.89 4.12 17.67
C VAL A 192 18.23 3.47 17.29
N ARG A 193 19.12 3.35 18.28
CA ARG A 193 20.20 2.35 18.27
C ARG A 193 19.67 1.15 19.02
N THR A 194 19.47 0.04 18.32
CA THR A 194 19.11 -1.23 18.96
C THR A 194 20.28 -1.66 19.85
N ILE A 195 19.94 -2.01 21.09
CA ILE A 195 20.74 -2.90 21.96
C ILE A 195 20.92 -4.26 21.29
#